data_AF-A0A3A9BMJ5-F1
#
_entry.id   AF-A0A3A9BMJ5-F1
#
_cell.length_a   1.000
_cell.length_b   1.000
_cell.length_c   1.000
_cell.angle_alpha   90.00
_cell.angle_beta   90.00
_cell.angle_gamma   90.00
#
_symmetry.space_group_name_H-M   'P 1'
#
loop_
_entity.id
_entity.type
_entity.pdbx_description
1 polymer ?
#
loop_
_entity_poly.entity_id
_entity_poly.type
_entity_poly.pdbx_seq_one_letter_code
_entity_poly.pdbx_strand_id
1 'polypeptide(L)'
;MTASEQGFLRLELEVLLKRLKRNLDQVGVEVLKSAYRKGYGELLREIQAKAETYMKEAVFSGMGGYFCRDEVPDLCRELNGVVNEAGVKHQLSVALFQEPDMGKVEGLVQMIRERVQRIVLEYQGHIQGGRQMHSIL
;
A
#
# COMPACT_ATOMS: atom_id res chain seq x y z
N MET A 1 -3.96 -14.07 -5.17
CA MET A 1 -5.09 -13.89 -4.24
C MET A 1 -6.36 -13.71 -5.06
N THR A 2 -7.47 -14.30 -4.63
CA THR A 2 -8.80 -14.16 -5.25
C THR A 2 -9.44 -12.83 -4.86
N ALA A 3 -10.46 -12.38 -5.60
CA ALA A 3 -11.22 -11.18 -5.26
C ALA A 3 -11.87 -11.26 -3.86
N SER A 4 -12.29 -12.46 -3.45
CA SER A 4 -12.89 -12.72 -2.13
C SER A 4 -11.88 -12.54 -1.00
N GLU A 5 -10.66 -13.03 -1.16
CA GLU A 5 -9.57 -12.85 -0.18
C GLU A 5 -9.15 -11.37 -0.08
N GLN A 6 -9.15 -10.63 -1.20
CA GLN A 6 -8.89 -9.19 -1.20
C GLN A 6 -9.98 -8.41 -0.44
N GLY A 7 -11.26 -8.76 -0.67
CA GLY A 7 -12.38 -8.18 0.06
C GLY A 7 -12.30 -8.47 1.56
N PHE A 8 -11.84 -9.66 1.95
CA PHE A 8 -11.65 -10.02 3.36
C PHE A 8 -10.57 -9.17 4.03
N LEU A 9 -9.39 -9.01 3.42
CA LEU A 9 -8.32 -8.14 3.96
C LEU A 9 -8.79 -6.69 4.15
N ARG A 10 -9.57 -6.17 3.19
CA ARG A 10 -10.14 -4.84 3.25
C ARG A 10 -11.10 -4.70 4.44
N LEU A 11 -11.97 -5.69 4.66
CA LEU A 11 -12.90 -5.70 5.79
C LEU A 11 -12.19 -5.82 7.14
N GLU A 12 -11.17 -6.68 7.24
CA GLU A 12 -10.36 -6.80 8.46
C GLU A 12 -9.73 -5.47 8.86
N LEU A 13 -9.09 -4.79 7.89
CA LEU A 13 -8.49 -3.49 8.15
C LEU A 13 -9.55 -2.45 8.55
N GLU A 14 -10.69 -2.41 7.86
CA GLU A 14 -11.78 -1.47 8.18
C GLU A 14 -12.30 -1.66 9.62
N VAL A 15 -12.46 -2.91 10.07
CA VAL A 15 -12.89 -3.22 11.44
C VAL A 15 -11.88 -2.69 12.47
N LEU A 16 -10.59 -2.86 12.21
CA LEU A 16 -9.53 -2.35 13.09
C LEU A 16 -9.49 -0.82 13.12
N LEU A 17 -9.63 -0.15 11.98
CA LEU A 17 -9.68 1.31 11.90
C LEU A 17 -10.91 1.86 12.64
N LYS A 18 -12.08 1.24 12.48
CA LYS A 18 -13.30 1.59 13.24
C LYS A 18 -13.13 1.37 14.74
N ARG A 19 -12.37 0.36 15.16
CA ARG A 19 -12.04 0.13 16.57
C ARG A 19 -11.11 1.22 17.10
N LEU A 20 -10.04 1.56 16.36
CA LEU A 20 -9.13 2.63 16.75
C LEU A 20 -9.83 3.97 16.85
N LYS A 21 -10.65 4.33 15.86
CA LYS A 21 -11.45 5.55 15.87
C LYS A 21 -12.33 5.66 17.12
N ARG A 22 -13.09 4.62 17.44
CA ARG A 22 -13.91 4.58 18.67
C ARG A 22 -13.08 4.76 19.93
N ASN A 23 -11.92 4.12 20.01
CA ASN A 23 -11.02 4.29 21.17
C ASN A 23 -10.54 5.74 21.29
N LEU A 24 -10.15 6.37 20.19
CA LEU A 24 -9.70 7.77 20.17
C LEU A 24 -10.85 8.72 20.59
N ASP A 25 -12.05 8.52 20.03
CA ASP A 25 -13.22 9.36 20.29
C ASP A 25 -13.72 9.26 21.74
N GLN A 26 -13.66 8.06 22.35
CA GLN A 26 -14.23 7.82 23.68
C GLN A 26 -13.23 8.02 24.82
N VAL A 27 -11.96 7.67 24.61
CA VAL A 27 -10.94 7.61 25.67
C VAL A 27 -9.92 8.74 25.53
N GLY A 28 -9.67 9.20 24.31
CA GLY A 28 -8.62 10.18 24.01
C GLY A 28 -7.22 9.57 23.97
N VAL A 29 -6.37 10.15 23.12
CA VAL A 29 -5.03 9.60 22.81
C VAL A 29 -4.09 9.57 24.02
N GLU A 30 -4.17 10.54 24.93
CA GLU A 30 -3.26 10.64 26.09
C GLU A 30 -3.53 9.53 27.13
N VAL A 31 -4.81 9.20 27.34
CA VAL A 31 -5.21 8.10 28.23
C VAL A 31 -4.84 6.75 27.60
N LEU A 32 -5.01 6.61 26.28
CA LEU A 32 -4.61 5.40 25.55
C LEU A 32 -3.10 5.14 25.62
N LYS A 33 -2.27 6.19 25.53
CA LYS A 33 -0.81 6.09 25.62
C LYS A 33 -0.29 5.79 27.04
N SER A 34 -1.10 6.06 28.07
CA SER A 34 -0.75 5.86 29.48
C SER A 34 -1.42 4.61 30.06
N ALA A 35 -2.68 4.71 30.45
CA ALA A 35 -3.44 3.65 31.15
C ALA A 35 -3.65 2.40 30.30
N TYR A 36 -3.77 2.55 28.98
CA TYR A 36 -4.03 1.43 28.05
C TYR A 36 -2.86 1.14 27.10
N ARG A 37 -1.64 1.55 27.46
CA ARG A 37 -0.45 1.52 26.58
C ARG A 37 -0.24 0.20 25.85
N LYS A 38 -0.39 -0.93 26.56
CA LYS A 38 -0.17 -2.26 25.98
C LYS A 38 -1.21 -2.59 24.89
N GLY A 39 -2.49 -2.53 25.23
CA GLY A 39 -3.58 -2.85 24.28
C GLY A 39 -3.64 -1.84 23.13
N TYR A 40 -3.34 -0.57 23.39
CA TYR A 40 -3.22 0.44 22.34
C TYR A 40 -2.06 0.13 21.39
N GLY A 41 -0.87 -0.19 21.92
CA GLY A 41 0.29 -0.56 21.11
C GLY A 41 0.08 -1.84 20.29
N GLU A 42 -0.59 -2.85 20.85
CA GLU A 42 -0.95 -4.08 20.13
C GLU A 42 -1.90 -3.78 18.96
N LEU A 43 -2.93 -2.97 19.19
CA LEU A 43 -3.87 -2.56 18.13
C LEU A 43 -3.15 -1.81 16.99
N LEU A 44 -2.23 -0.89 17.31
CA LEU A 44 -1.47 -0.17 16.28
C LEU A 44 -0.60 -1.12 15.44
N ARG A 45 0.04 -2.11 16.06
CA ARG A 45 0.84 -3.12 15.35
C ARG A 45 -0.02 -4.01 14.46
N GLU A 46 -1.20 -4.39 14.93
CA GLU A 46 -2.16 -5.18 14.16
C GLU A 46 -2.65 -4.41 12.93
N ILE A 47 -3.01 -3.13 13.11
CA ILE A 47 -3.37 -2.23 12.01
C ILE A 47 -2.22 -2.12 11.02
N GLN A 48 -0.99 -1.91 11.49
CA GLN A 48 0.18 -1.81 10.62
C GLN A 48 0.35 -3.07 9.76
N ALA A 49 0.35 -4.27 10.38
CA ALA A 49 0.54 -5.53 9.65
C ALA A 49 -0.56 -5.80 8.63
N LYS A 50 -1.83 -5.52 8.99
CA LYS A 50 -2.97 -5.67 8.09
C LYS A 50 -2.94 -4.65 6.95
N ALA A 51 -2.57 -3.40 7.25
CA ALA A 51 -2.43 -2.36 6.25
C ALA A 51 -1.32 -2.69 5.25
N GLU A 52 -0.14 -3.10 5.70
CA GLU A 52 0.97 -3.52 4.82
C GLU A 52 0.55 -4.64 3.87
N THR A 53 -0.16 -5.66 4.39
CA THR A 53 -0.67 -6.78 3.60
C THR A 53 -1.71 -6.32 2.58
N TYR A 54 -2.72 -5.57 3.02
CA TYR A 54 -3.76 -5.02 2.16
C TYR A 54 -3.18 -4.14 1.05
N MET A 55 -2.31 -3.20 1.40
CA MET A 55 -1.71 -2.26 0.44
C MET A 55 -0.86 -2.98 -0.59
N LYS A 56 -0.03 -3.95 -0.18
CA LYS A 56 0.80 -4.72 -1.12
C LYS A 56 -0.07 -5.43 -2.15
N GLU A 57 -1.11 -6.11 -1.71
CA GLU A 57 -2.02 -6.81 -2.62
C GLU A 57 -2.82 -5.84 -3.49
N ALA A 58 -3.38 -4.79 -2.90
CA ALA A 58 -4.19 -3.82 -3.63
C ALA A 58 -3.38 -3.01 -4.65
N VAL A 59 -2.11 -2.69 -4.37
CA VAL A 59 -1.22 -2.02 -5.31
C VAL A 59 -0.79 -2.97 -6.43
N PHE A 60 -0.28 -4.15 -6.12
CA PHE A 60 0.39 -4.99 -7.14
C PHE A 60 -0.50 -6.05 -7.80
N SER A 61 -1.74 -6.26 -7.33
CA SER A 61 -2.66 -7.25 -7.92
C SER A 61 -2.83 -6.99 -9.42
N GLY A 62 -2.63 -8.04 -10.24
CA GLY A 62 -2.74 -7.98 -11.70
C GLY A 62 -1.59 -7.27 -12.43
N MET A 63 -0.50 -6.90 -11.75
CA MET A 63 0.65 -6.18 -12.35
C MET A 63 1.84 -7.08 -12.74
N GLY A 64 1.62 -8.39 -12.83
CA GLY A 64 2.64 -9.31 -13.33
C GLY A 64 3.00 -9.03 -14.80
N GLY A 65 4.19 -9.42 -15.22
CA GLY A 65 4.62 -9.29 -16.61
C GLY A 65 6.06 -9.71 -16.86
N TYR A 66 6.49 -9.54 -18.11
CA TYR A 66 7.86 -9.77 -18.53
C TYR A 66 8.64 -8.45 -18.51
N PHE A 67 9.88 -8.50 -18.03
CA PHE A 67 10.78 -7.34 -17.94
C PHE A 67 12.17 -7.73 -18.46
N CYS A 68 12.92 -6.78 -19.00
CA CYS A 68 14.33 -7.00 -19.30
C CYS A 68 15.08 -7.27 -17.99
N ARG A 69 15.85 -8.36 -17.94
CA ARG A 69 16.52 -8.81 -16.71
C ARG A 69 17.42 -7.73 -16.11
N ASP A 70 18.12 -6.99 -16.95
CA ASP A 70 19.10 -5.98 -16.53
C ASP A 70 18.43 -4.71 -15.98
N GLU A 71 17.14 -4.50 -16.28
CA GLU A 71 16.36 -3.34 -15.83
C GLU A 71 15.57 -3.62 -14.54
N VAL A 72 15.45 -4.89 -14.12
CA VAL A 72 14.73 -5.27 -12.89
C VAL A 72 15.25 -4.51 -11.65
N PRO A 73 16.56 -4.31 -11.44
CA PRO A 73 17.05 -3.54 -10.30
C PRO A 73 16.55 -2.09 -10.28
N ASP A 74 16.49 -1.43 -11.44
CA ASP A 74 16.04 -0.04 -11.57
C ASP A 74 14.52 0.07 -11.44
N LEU A 75 13.77 -0.85 -12.05
CA LEU A 75 12.33 -1.00 -11.83
C LEU A 75 12.01 -1.12 -10.34
N CYS A 76 12.68 -2.04 -9.63
CA CYS A 76 12.49 -2.22 -8.19
C CYS A 76 12.82 -0.95 -7.40
N ARG A 77 13.85 -0.19 -7.79
CA ARG A 77 14.21 1.07 -7.12
C ARG A 77 13.12 2.13 -7.31
N GLU A 78 12.61 2.27 -8.52
CA GLU A 78 11.61 3.27 -8.86
C GLU A 78 10.26 2.98 -8.19
N LEU A 79 9.82 1.72 -8.21
CA LEU A 79 8.64 1.26 -7.48
C LEU A 79 8.75 1.54 -5.98
N ASN A 80 9.92 1.27 -5.38
CA ASN A 80 10.18 1.61 -3.99
C ASN A 80 10.13 3.12 -3.75
N GLY A 81 10.59 3.94 -4.70
CA GLY A 81 10.53 5.40 -4.63
C GLY A 81 9.10 5.92 -4.46
N VAL A 82 8.14 5.38 -5.22
CA VAL A 82 6.72 5.77 -5.14
C VAL A 82 6.14 5.51 -3.75
N VAL A 83 6.36 4.31 -3.20
CA VAL A 83 5.81 3.92 -1.89
C VAL A 83 6.51 4.66 -0.75
N ASN A 84 7.81 4.97 -0.92
CA ASN A 84 8.60 5.58 0.13
C ASN A 84 8.61 7.11 0.12
N GLU A 85 7.90 7.74 -0.82
CA GLU A 85 7.79 9.19 -0.88
C GLU A 85 7.26 9.75 0.45
N ALA A 86 7.94 10.75 1.00
CA ALA A 86 7.67 11.27 2.33
C ALA A 86 6.21 11.74 2.50
N GLY A 87 5.63 12.37 1.47
CA GLY A 87 4.23 12.78 1.46
C GLY A 87 3.27 11.60 1.55
N VAL A 88 3.53 10.53 0.78
CA VAL A 88 2.70 9.31 0.77
C VAL A 88 2.74 8.62 2.12
N LYS A 89 3.94 8.42 2.68
CA LYS A 89 4.08 7.81 4.02
C LYS A 89 3.35 8.61 5.10
N HIS A 90 3.46 9.93 5.05
CA HIS A 90 2.80 10.80 6.02
C HIS A 90 1.28 10.69 5.92
N GLN A 91 0.72 10.78 4.71
CA GLN A 91 -0.72 10.67 4.48
C GLN A 91 -1.28 9.30 4.91
N LEU A 92 -0.56 8.22 4.62
CA LEU A 92 -0.94 6.87 5.09
C LEU A 92 -0.91 6.78 6.63
N SER A 93 0.13 7.32 7.26
CA SER A 93 0.24 7.35 8.72
C SER A 93 -0.93 8.12 9.36
N VAL A 94 -1.31 9.27 8.80
CA VAL A 94 -2.47 10.03 9.25
C VAL A 94 -3.75 9.21 9.09
N ALA A 95 -4.00 8.65 7.91
CA ALA A 95 -5.22 7.89 7.61
C ALA A 95 -5.34 6.55 8.36
N LEU A 96 -4.24 5.99 8.85
CA LEU A 96 -4.23 4.74 9.62
C LEU A 96 -4.29 4.97 11.13
N PHE A 97 -3.62 6.00 11.65
CA PHE A 97 -3.35 6.11 13.09
C PHE A 97 -3.87 7.38 13.76
N GLN A 98 -3.98 8.49 13.04
CA GLN A 98 -4.36 9.80 13.62
C GLN A 98 -5.82 10.12 13.36
N GLU A 99 -6.23 9.97 12.10
CA GLU A 99 -7.61 10.12 11.63
C GLU A 99 -8.02 8.84 10.88
N PRO A 100 -8.27 7.72 11.59
CA PRO A 100 -8.50 6.42 10.97
C PRO A 100 -9.67 6.46 9.99
N ASP A 101 -9.39 6.23 8.72
CA ASP A 101 -10.36 6.33 7.63
C ASP A 101 -9.99 5.40 6.47
N MET A 102 -10.78 4.34 6.30
CA MET A 102 -10.55 3.36 5.23
C MET A 102 -10.69 3.98 3.84
N GLY A 103 -11.57 4.96 3.64
CA GLY A 103 -11.75 5.62 2.35
C GLY A 103 -10.53 6.46 1.96
N LYS A 104 -9.90 7.15 2.94
CA LYS A 104 -8.61 7.84 2.72
C LYS A 104 -7.51 6.84 2.38
N VAL A 105 -7.45 5.69 3.06
CA VAL A 105 -6.49 4.62 2.77
C VAL A 105 -6.69 4.08 1.34
N GLU A 106 -7.93 3.78 0.95
CA GLU A 106 -8.28 3.32 -0.40
C GLU A 106 -7.87 4.33 -1.48
N GLY A 107 -8.13 5.62 -1.25
CA GLY A 107 -7.71 6.68 -2.18
C GLY A 107 -6.19 6.77 -2.35
N LEU A 108 -5.42 6.67 -1.25
CA LEU A 108 -3.96 6.66 -1.30
C LEU A 108 -3.42 5.41 -2.00
N VAL A 109 -3.99 4.24 -1.72
CA VAL A 109 -3.63 2.98 -2.38
C VAL A 109 -3.89 3.04 -3.87
N GLN A 110 -5.03 3.60 -4.29
CA GLN A 110 -5.36 3.76 -5.70
C GLN A 110 -4.39 4.71 -6.42
N MET A 111 -4.05 5.84 -5.79
CA MET A 111 -3.04 6.77 -6.31
C MET A 111 -1.66 6.08 -6.47
N ILE A 112 -1.24 5.29 -5.48
CA ILE A 112 0.01 4.51 -5.55
C ILE A 112 -0.07 3.50 -6.70
N ARG A 113 -1.18 2.76 -6.79
CA ARG A 113 -1.45 1.77 -7.83
C ARG A 113 -1.31 2.35 -9.23
N GLU A 114 -1.91 3.51 -9.50
CA GLU A 114 -1.82 4.19 -10.79
C GLU A 114 -0.38 4.59 -11.15
N ARG A 115 0.38 5.09 -10.17
CA ARG A 115 1.79 5.44 -10.36
C ARG A 115 2.65 4.21 -10.65
N VAL A 116 2.48 3.15 -9.86
CA VAL A 116 3.14 1.85 -10.06
C VAL A 116 2.79 1.27 -11.44
N GLN A 117 1.52 1.33 -11.83
CA GLN A 117 1.08 0.82 -13.13
C GLN A 117 1.77 1.54 -14.30
N ARG A 118 1.93 2.86 -14.21
CA ARG A 118 2.65 3.63 -15.25
C ARG A 118 4.10 3.17 -15.40
N ILE A 119 4.81 3.01 -14.28
CA ILE A 119 6.20 2.51 -14.27
C ILE A 119 6.24 1.10 -14.88
N VAL A 120 5.38 0.20 -14.43
CA VAL A 120 5.34 -1.18 -14.95
C VAL A 120 5.11 -1.22 -16.46
N LEU A 121 4.19 -0.40 -16.99
CA LEU A 121 3.89 -0.33 -18.42
C LEU A 121 5.07 0.21 -19.24
N GLU A 122 5.81 1.17 -18.71
CA GLU A 122 7.00 1.74 -19.36
C GLU A 122 8.07 0.65 -19.59
N TYR A 123 8.45 -0.06 -18.54
CA TYR A 123 9.45 -1.14 -18.63
C TYR A 123 8.97 -2.33 -19.47
N GLN A 124 7.67 -2.64 -19.47
CA GLN A 124 7.11 -3.64 -20.38
C GLN A 124 7.21 -3.21 -21.86
N GLY A 125 7.15 -1.90 -22.14
CA GLY A 125 7.34 -1.34 -23.48
C GLY A 125 8.75 -1.52 -24.01
N HIS A 126 9.79 -1.54 -23.16
CA HIS A 126 11.18 -1.72 -23.58
C HIS A 126 11.42 -3.06 -24.29
N ILE A 127 10.72 -4.13 -23.86
CA ILE A 127 10.77 -5.43 -24.54
C ILE A 127 10.22 -5.34 -25.97
N GLN A 128 9.16 -4.55 -26.18
CA GLN A 128 8.50 -4.41 -27.47
C GLN A 128 9.34 -3.55 -28.45
N GLY A 129 10.01 -2.52 -27.94
CA GLY A 129 10.96 -1.69 -28.71
C GLY A 129 12.25 -2.45 -29.08
N GLY A 130 12.79 -3.26 -28.16
CA GLY A 130 13.99 -4.08 -28.42
C GLY A 130 13.77 -5.17 -29.46
N ARG A 131 12.55 -5.70 -29.61
CA ARG A 131 12.22 -6.69 -30.67
C ARG A 131 12.24 -6.10 -32.08
N GLN A 132 11.95 -4.82 -32.28
CA GLN A 132 11.97 -4.21 -33.61
C GLN A 132 13.40 -3.98 -34.13
N MET A 133 14.39 -3.78 -33.25
CA MET A 133 15.78 -3.57 -33.68
C MET A 133 16.50 -4.85 -34.14
N HIS A 134 16.03 -6.04 -33.72
CA HIS A 134 16.65 -7.32 -34.09
C HIS A 134 16.04 -8.00 -35.33
N SER A 135 15.04 -7.40 -36.00
CA SER A 135 14.47 -7.92 -37.26
C SER A 135 15.00 -7.21 -38.52
N ILE A 136 16.03 -6.38 -38.40
CA ILE A 136 16.69 -5.72 -39.53
C ILE A 136 18.18 -6.10 -39.55
N LEU A 137 18.48 -7.37 -39.81
CA LEU A 137 19.78 -7.84 -40.31
C LEU A 137 19.57 -9.05 -41.22
#